data_AF-A0A2N2XCE1-F1
#
_entry.id   AF-A0A2N2XCE1-F1
#
_cell.length_a   1.000
_cell.length_b   1.000
_cell.length_c   1.000
_cell.angle_alpha   90.00
_cell.angle_beta   90.00
_cell.angle_gamma   90.00
#
_symmetry.space_group_name_H-M   'P 1'
#
loop_
_entity.id
_entity.type
_entity.pdbx_description
1 polymer ?
#
loop_
_entity_poly.entity_id
_entity_poly.type
_entity_poly.pdbx_seq_one_letter_code
_entity_poly.pdbx_strand_id
1 'polypeptide(L)' 'KHIEVIDGMAARVIQHEYDHIEGVLFIDKIASLTKRLIKKKLENISKGLVSTDYKMKFYLPKKR' A
#
# COMPACT_ATOMS: atom_id res chain seq x y z
N LYS A 1 1.66 -29.94 -13.70
CA LYS A 1 1.01 -29.17 -12.62
C LYS A 1 2.10 -28.84 -11.61
N HIS A 2 2.56 -27.60 -11.52
CA HIS A 2 3.64 -27.21 -10.59
C HIS A 2 3.00 -26.79 -9.28
N ILE A 3 3.43 -27.40 -8.18
CA ILE A 3 2.97 -27.07 -6.83
C ILE A 3 4.23 -26.85 -6.02
N GLU A 4 4.40 -25.64 -5.54
CA GLU A 4 5.54 -25.23 -4.74
C GLU A 4 5.05 -24.54 -3.48
N VAL A 5 5.64 -24.91 -2.35
CA VAL A 5 5.35 -24.30 -1.05
C VAL A 5 6.46 -23.31 -0.78
N ILE A 6 6.07 -22.06 -0.59
CA ILE A 6 6.98 -20.94 -0.38
C ILE A 6 6.74 -20.41 1.03
N ASP A 7 7.80 -20.08 1.74
CA ASP A 7 7.76 -19.58 3.10
C ASP A 7 8.47 -18.22 3.26
N GLY A 8 8.47 -17.71 4.49
CA GLY A 8 9.19 -16.50 4.87
C GLY A 8 8.75 -15.24 4.11
N MET A 9 9.72 -14.42 3.73
CA MET A 9 9.48 -13.14 3.06
C MET A 9 8.95 -13.33 1.63
N ALA A 10 9.44 -14.35 0.91
CA ALA A 10 9.00 -14.63 -0.44
C ALA A 10 7.51 -14.95 -0.48
N ALA A 11 7.01 -15.74 0.48
CA ALA A 11 5.59 -16.01 0.62
C ALA A 11 4.76 -14.73 0.83
N ARG A 12 5.26 -13.77 1.63
CA ARG A 12 4.56 -12.49 1.88
C ARG A 12 4.52 -11.63 0.62
N VAL A 13 5.63 -11.53 -0.12
CA VAL A 13 5.68 -10.77 -1.37
C VAL A 13 4.70 -11.36 -2.38
N ILE A 14 4.73 -12.69 -2.57
CA ILE A 14 3.83 -13.35 -3.52
C ILE A 14 2.35 -13.15 -3.15
N GLN A 15 2.00 -13.25 -1.87
CA GLN A 15 0.64 -12.95 -1.41
C GLN A 15 0.24 -11.49 -1.66
N HIS A 16 1.16 -10.53 -1.46
CA HIS A 16 0.91 -9.12 -1.72
C HIS A 16 0.65 -8.85 -3.21
N GLU A 17 1.46 -9.43 -4.09
CA GLU A 17 1.27 -9.29 -5.54
C GLU A 17 -0.01 -9.97 -6.01
N TYR A 18 -0.36 -11.13 -5.43
CA TYR A 18 -1.63 -11.79 -5.70
C TYR A 18 -2.83 -10.93 -5.30
N ASP A 19 -2.79 -10.31 -4.11
CA ASP A 19 -3.85 -9.40 -3.65
C ASP A 19 -4.09 -8.24 -4.62
N HIS A 20 -3.03 -7.68 -5.22
CA HIS A 20 -3.16 -6.61 -6.21
C HIS A 20 -3.89 -7.06 -7.48
N ILE A 21 -3.75 -8.32 -7.90
CA ILE A 21 -4.48 -8.89 -9.04
C ILE A 21 -5.97 -8.94 -8.75
N GLU A 22 -6.34 -9.23 -7.51
CA GLU A 22 -7.72 -9.24 -7.02
C GLU A 22 -8.23 -7.83 -6.63
N GLY A 23 -7.41 -6.78 -6.80
CA GLY A 23 -7.77 -5.41 -6.43
C GLY A 23 -7.83 -5.16 -4.92
N VAL A 24 -7.25 -6.04 -4.11
CA VAL A 24 -7.19 -5.93 -2.65
C VAL A 24 -5.89 -5.24 -2.26
N LEU A 25 -5.97 -4.17 -1.46
CA LEU A 25 -4.78 -3.53 -0.90
C LEU A 25 -4.53 -4.01 0.53
N PHE A 26 -3.29 -3.91 1.00
CA PHE A 26 -2.95 -4.27 2.39
C PHE A 26 -3.78 -3.47 3.42
N ILE A 27 -4.22 -2.26 3.06
CA ILE A 27 -5.03 -1.36 3.88
C ILE A 27 -6.45 -1.92 4.12
N ASP A 28 -6.88 -2.89 3.31
CA ASP A 28 -8.18 -3.56 3.47
C ASP A 28 -8.09 -4.74 4.43
N LYS A 29 -6.88 -5.25 4.68
CA LYS A 29 -6.62 -6.37 5.60
C LYS A 29 -6.24 -5.94 7.02
N ILE A 30 -6.07 -4.64 7.29
CA ILE A 30 -5.76 -4.13 8.63
C ILE A 30 -7.03 -3.83 9.44
N ALA A 31 -6.93 -3.98 10.77
CA ALA A 31 -8.01 -3.64 11.68
C ALA A 31 -8.43 -2.16 11.56
N SER A 32 -9.71 -1.89 11.81
CA SER A 32 -10.32 -0.55 11.70
C SER A 32 -9.58 0.52 12.53
N LEU A 33 -9.13 0.15 13.74
CA LEU A 33 -8.36 1.03 14.60
C LEU A 33 -7.01 1.43 13.97
N THR A 34 -6.24 0.46 13.47
CA THR A 34 -4.96 0.69 12.81
C THR A 34 -5.14 1.51 11.53
N LYS A 35 -6.19 1.24 10.75
CA LYS A 35 -6.55 2.01 9.56
C LYS A 35 -6.79 3.48 9.90
N ARG A 36 -7.46 3.76 11.03
CA ARG A 36 -7.66 5.13 11.54
C ARG A 36 -6.35 5.81 11.93
N LEU A 37 -5.43 5.09 12.57
CA LEU A 37 -4.13 5.63 12.99
C LEU A 37 -3.25 6.03 11.79
N ILE A 38 -3.24 5.22 10.72
CA ILE A 38 -2.41 5.49 9.54
C ILE A 38 -3.06 6.45 8.53
N LYS A 39 -4.36 6.75 8.67
CA LYS A 39 -5.13 7.57 7.72
C LYS A 39 -4.46 8.91 7.41
N LYS A 40 -4.03 9.65 8.43
CA LYS A 40 -3.36 10.95 8.28
C LYS A 40 -2.05 10.82 7.48
N LYS A 41 -1.29 9.75 7.70
CA LYS A 41 -0.05 9.48 6.96
C LYS A 41 -0.35 9.22 5.48
N LEU A 42 -1.37 8.40 5.18
CA LEU A 42 -1.80 8.12 3.81
C LEU A 42 -2.28 9.38 3.08
N GLU A 43 -3.05 10.24 3.76
CA GLU A 43 -3.50 11.52 3.20
C GLU A 43 -2.33 12.45 2.88
N ASN A 44 -1.31 12.52 3.76
CA ASN A 44 -0.12 13.31 3.51
C ASN A 44 0.66 12.79 2.30
N ILE A 45 0.82 11.48 2.16
CA ILE A 45 1.45 10.85 0.98
C ILE A 45 0.68 11.21 -0.29
N SER A 46 -0.65 11.08 -0.28
CA SER A 46 -1.50 11.40 -1.43
C SER A 46 -1.36 12.87 -1.88
N LYS A 47 -1.22 13.80 -0.91
CA LYS A 47 -1.04 15.23 -1.15
C LYS A 47 0.41 15.63 -1.48
N GLY A 48 1.37 14.71 -1.41
CA GLY A 48 2.79 15.02 -1.59
C GLY A 48 3.42 15.78 -0.42
N LEU A 49 2.80 15.75 0.76
CA LEU A 49 3.33 16.32 2.00
C LEU A 49 4.31 15.35 2.67
N VAL A 50 5.21 14.76 1.88
CA VAL A 50 6.22 13.79 2.32
C VAL A 50 7.55 14.07 1.62
N SER A 51 8.65 13.94 2.36
CA SER A 51 9.99 14.00 1.78
C SER A 51 10.37 12.61 1.27
N THR A 52 10.71 12.51 -0.02
CA THR A 52 11.16 11.27 -0.66
C THR A 52 12.39 11.56 -1.51
N ASP A 53 13.41 10.70 -1.43
CA ASP A 53 14.64 10.85 -2.23
C ASP A 53 14.46 10.48 -3.71
N TYR A 54 13.29 9.94 -4.06
CA TYR A 54 12.93 9.53 -5.41
C TYR A 54 11.86 10.43 -6.01
N LYS A 55 11.85 10.50 -7.36
CA LYS A 55 10.89 11.32 -8.12
C LYS A 55 9.49 10.75 -7.96
N MET A 56 8.57 11.61 -7.51
CA MET A 56 7.17 11.28 -7.32
C MET A 56 6.27 12.24 -8.10
N LYS A 57 5.13 11.72 -8.56
CA LYS A 57 4.06 12.53 -9.16
C LYS A 57 2.88 12.56 -8.20
N PHE A 58 2.68 13.69 -7.56
CA PHE A 58 1.56 13.89 -6.64
C PHE A 58 0.39 14.56 -7.34
N TYR A 59 -0.83 14.19 -6.94
CA TYR A 59 -2.01 14.94 -7.34
C TYR A 59 -2.07 16.21 -6.49
N LEU A 60 -1.68 17.34 -7.09
CA LEU A 60 -1.84 18.63 -6.44
C LEU A 60 -3.34 18.93 -6.31
N PRO A 61 -3.87 19.15 -5.10
CA PRO A 61 -5.24 19.64 -4.98
C PRO A 61 -5.34 20.98 -5.73
N LYS A 62 -6.27 21.07 -6.69
CA LYS A 62 -6.54 22.30 -7.43
C LYS A 62 -6.80 23.41 -6.42
N LYS A 63 -5.95 24.45 -6.39
CA LYS A 63 -6.21 25.66 -5.59
C LYS A 63 -7.59 26.18 -5.99
N ARG A 64 -8.51 26.27 -5.03
CA ARG A 64 -9.72 27.06 -5.17
C ARG A 64 -9.36 28.53 -5.12
#